data_AF-A0A6F9ZIP0-F1
#
_entry.id   AF-A0A6F9ZIP0-F1
#
_cell.length_a   1.000
_cell.length_b   1.000
_cell.length_c   1.000
_cell.angle_alpha   90.00
_cell.angle_beta   90.00
_cell.angle_gamma   90.00
#
_symmetry.space_group_name_H-M   'P 1'
#
loop_
_entity.id
_entity.type
_entity.pdbx_description
1 polymer ?
#
loop_
_entity_poly.entity_id
_entity_poly.type
_entity_poly.pdbx_seq_one_letter_code
_entity_poly.pdbx_strand_id
1 'polypeptide(L)' 'MKIKSLAAGWLLIGLTLPAPAQQIWSPDNSDGTFTNPLMWGDWPDPDIIRVGDEFYMVSTSMHYVPGSPVVRSKDLVN' A
#
# COMPACT_ATOMS: atom_id res chain seq x y z
N MET A 1 39.35 -23.43 -34.57
CA MET A 1 39.29 -23.04 -33.14
C MET A 1 39.76 -21.58 -33.07
N LYS A 2 39.06 -20.53 -32.65
CA LYS A 2 38.02 -20.30 -31.65
C LYS A 2 37.26 -19.00 -32.06
N ILE A 3 35.99 -19.04 -32.46
CA ILE A 3 35.19 -17.82 -32.77
C ILE A 3 33.84 -17.79 -32.02
N LYS A 4 33.61 -18.70 -31.05
CA LYS A 4 32.37 -18.78 -30.29
C LYS A 4 32.56 -18.29 -28.85
N SER A 5 32.71 -16.98 -28.60
CA SER A 5 32.54 -16.46 -27.22
C SER A 5 32.00 -15.03 -27.09
N LEU A 6 31.72 -14.30 -28.18
CA LEU A 6 31.24 -12.91 -28.09
C LEU A 6 29.73 -12.75 -27.85
N ALA A 7 28.92 -13.80 -28.06
CA ALA A 7 27.47 -13.73 -27.85
C ALA A 7 27.03 -13.84 -26.38
N ALA A 8 27.89 -14.35 -25.49
CA ALA A 8 27.53 -14.54 -24.07
C ALA A 8 27.61 -13.24 -23.25
N GLY A 9 28.34 -12.23 -23.72
CA GLY A 9 28.50 -10.96 -22.99
C GLY A 9 27.28 -10.02 -23.08
N TRP A 10 26.48 -10.15 -24.15
CA TRP A 10 25.32 -9.27 -24.37
C TRP A 10 24.03 -9.77 -23.72
N LEU A 11 23.97 -11.06 -23.35
CA LEU A 11 22.78 -11.61 -22.67
C LEU A 11 22.73 -11.26 -21.17
N LEU A 12 23.85 -10.87 -20.57
CA LEU A 12 23.96 -10.57 -19.14
C LEU A 12 23.73 -9.09 -18.80
N ILE A 13 23.70 -8.19 -19.78
CA ILE A 13 23.50 -6.74 -19.57
C ILE A 13 22.01 -6.35 -19.72
N GLY A 14 21.18 -7.19 -20.35
CA GLY A 14 19.76 -6.90 -20.60
C GLY A 14 18.80 -7.13 -19.43
N LEU A 15 19.27 -7.57 -18.24
CA LEU A 15 18.41 -8.09 -17.18
C LEU A 15 18.14 -7.16 -16.00
N THR A 16 18.54 -5.89 -16.06
CA THR A 16 18.32 -4.91 -14.98
C THR A 16 17.44 -3.73 -15.40
N LEU A 17 16.33 -4.00 -16.09
CA LEU A 17 15.26 -2.99 -16.15
C LEU A 17 14.60 -2.94 -14.77
N PRO A 18 14.61 -1.79 -14.06
CA PRO A 18 13.82 -1.68 -12.85
C PRO A 18 12.36 -1.88 -13.23
N ALA A 19 11.71 -2.85 -12.59
CA ALA A 19 10.26 -3.02 -12.73
C ALA A 19 9.59 -1.69 -12.37
N PRO A 20 8.56 -1.24 -13.12
CA PRO A 20 7.80 -0.07 -12.72
C PRO A 20 7.28 -0.31 -11.30
N ALA A 21 7.53 0.65 -10.40
CA ALA A 21 7.04 0.57 -9.04
C ALA A 21 5.51 0.43 -9.09
N GLN A 22 4.98 -0.63 -8.46
CA GLN A 22 3.55 -0.82 -8.36
C GLN A 22 2.97 0.36 -7.58
N GLN A 23 2.01 1.06 -8.17
CA GLN A 23 1.37 2.19 -7.51
C GLN A 23 0.56 1.65 -6.32
N ILE A 24 1.01 1.96 -5.11
CA ILE A 24 0.29 1.63 -3.86
C ILE A 24 -0.92 2.58 -3.78
N TRP A 25 -2.08 2.06 -3.42
CA TRP A 25 -3.28 2.88 -3.21
C TRP A 25 -3.00 3.98 -2.17
N SER A 26 -3.31 5.22 -2.52
CA SER A 26 -3.30 6.38 -1.62
C SER A 26 -4.59 7.16 -1.84
N PRO A 27 -5.45 7.32 -0.82
CA PRO A 27 -6.66 8.12 -0.94
C PRO A 27 -6.39 9.63 -0.94
N ASP A 28 -5.22 10.07 -0.46
CA ASP A 28 -4.81 11.47 -0.43
C ASP A 28 -4.31 11.93 -1.81
N ASN A 29 -4.98 12.95 -2.37
CA ASN A 29 -4.65 13.55 -3.67
C ASN A 29 -3.57 14.65 -3.56
N SER A 30 -3.11 14.97 -2.34
CA SER A 30 -2.10 16.02 -2.03
C SER A 30 -2.52 17.46 -2.44
N ASP A 31 -3.80 17.68 -2.70
CA ASP A 31 -4.38 18.97 -3.09
C ASP A 31 -5.50 19.44 -2.13
N GLY A 32 -5.58 18.79 -0.96
CA GLY A 32 -6.65 19.02 0.02
C GLY A 32 -7.94 18.27 -0.27
N THR A 33 -7.98 17.46 -1.33
CA THR A 33 -9.08 16.54 -1.63
C THR A 33 -8.67 15.08 -1.39
N PHE A 34 -9.65 14.19 -1.34
CA PHE A 34 -9.42 12.75 -1.19
C PHE A 34 -10.28 11.95 -2.16
N THR A 35 -9.86 10.72 -2.44
CA THR A 35 -10.58 9.79 -3.32
C THR A 35 -11.04 8.57 -2.53
N ASN A 36 -12.32 8.22 -2.65
CA ASN A 36 -12.85 6.98 -2.10
C ASN A 36 -12.45 5.76 -2.96
N PRO A 37 -12.21 4.59 -2.34
CA PRO A 37 -12.33 4.29 -0.91
C PRO A 37 -11.12 4.75 -0.10
N LEU A 38 -11.31 5.22 1.13
CA LEU A 38 -10.19 5.63 2.01
C LEU A 38 -9.18 4.49 2.21
N MET A 39 -9.66 3.32 2.63
CA MET A 39 -8.83 2.15 2.83
C MET A 39 -9.18 1.08 1.80
N TRP A 40 -8.24 0.76 0.91
CA TRP A 40 -8.42 -0.30 -0.09
C TRP A 40 -8.09 -1.66 0.50
N GLY A 41 -8.98 -2.18 1.35
CA GLY A 41 -8.84 -3.46 2.04
C GLY A 41 -10.13 -3.90 2.75
N ASP A 42 -10.03 -4.98 3.51
CA ASP A 42 -11.15 -5.52 4.30
C ASP A 42 -11.29 -4.77 5.63
N TRP A 43 -12.11 -3.72 5.64
CA TRP A 43 -12.41 -2.89 6.82
C TRP A 43 -13.92 -2.80 7.07
N PRO A 44 -14.59 -3.92 7.42
CA PRO A 44 -16.02 -3.92 7.66
C PRO A 44 -16.37 -3.27 9.01
N ASP A 45 -17.61 -2.77 9.10
CA ASP A 45 -18.22 -2.18 10.30
C ASP A 45 -17.35 -1.13 11.02
N PRO A 46 -16.92 -0.04 10.33
CA PRO A 46 -16.09 0.97 10.96
C PRO A 46 -16.87 1.74 12.05
N ASP A 47 -16.30 1.80 13.26
CA ASP A 47 -16.75 2.67 14.35
C ASP A 47 -15.61 3.60 14.77
N ILE A 48 -15.90 4.91 14.88
CA ILE A 48 -14.90 5.98 14.93
C ILE A 48 -15.15 6.92 16.11
N ILE A 49 -14.08 7.23 16.85
CA ILE A 49 -14.07 8.28 17.88
C ILE A 49 -12.90 9.24 17.67
N ARG A 50 -12.99 10.44 18.26
CA ARG A 50 -11.90 11.41 18.32
C ARG A 50 -11.46 11.64 19.76
N VAL A 51 -10.15 11.64 20.00
CA VAL A 51 -9.52 11.95 21.29
C VAL A 51 -8.41 12.98 21.06
N GLY A 52 -8.63 14.21 21.51
CA GLY A 52 -7.71 15.31 21.21
C GLY A 52 -7.67 15.61 19.70
N ASP A 53 -6.48 15.59 19.11
CA ASP A 53 -6.27 15.88 17.69
C ASP A 53 -6.24 14.64 16.80
N GLU A 54 -6.72 13.50 17.31
CA GLU A 54 -6.57 12.22 16.64
C GLU A 54 -7.86 11.41 16.63
N PHE A 55 -8.04 10.67 15.54
CA PHE A 55 -9.15 9.78 15.29
C PHE A 55 -8.69 8.35 15.49
N TYR A 56 -9.55 7.55 16.13
CA TYR A 56 -9.37 6.12 16.30
C TYR A 56 -10.56 5.42 15.66
N MET A 57 -10.29 4.41 14.85
CA MET A 57 -11.31 3.58 14.22
C MET A 57 -11.07 2.12 14.59
N VAL A 58 -12.14 1.41 14.93
CA VAL A 58 -12.15 -0.05 15.06
C VAL A 58 -12.90 -0.67 13.90
N SER A 59 -12.54 -1.89 13.52
CA SER A 59 -13.23 -2.66 12.47
C SER A 59 -13.40 -4.12 12.87
N THR A 60 -14.40 -4.79 12.31
CA THR A 60 -14.68 -6.21 12.58
C THR A 60 -13.64 -7.11 11.90
N SER A 61 -13.06 -8.05 12.64
CA SER A 61 -12.12 -9.04 12.10
C SER A 61 -12.62 -10.49 12.21
N MET A 62 -13.90 -10.70 12.52
CA MET A 62 -14.51 -12.02 12.65
C MET A 62 -13.65 -13.00 13.47
N HIS A 63 -13.10 -14.05 12.84
CA HIS A 63 -12.33 -15.12 13.48
C HIS A 63 -10.82 -14.85 13.51
N TYR A 64 -10.34 -13.71 12.99
CA TYR A 64 -8.91 -13.36 13.04
C TYR A 64 -8.46 -13.07 14.47
N VAL A 65 -7.26 -13.53 14.80
CA VAL A 65 -6.60 -13.31 16.09
C VAL A 65 -5.20 -12.74 15.82
N PRO A 66 -4.82 -11.58 16.39
CA PRO A 66 -5.61 -10.74 17.30
C PRO A 66 -6.84 -10.13 16.61
N GLY A 67 -7.94 -10.03 17.36
CA GLY A 67 -9.21 -9.51 16.86
C GLY A 67 -9.37 -8.01 17.07
N SER A 68 -10.37 -7.42 16.40
CA SER A 68 -10.76 -6.01 16.54
C SER A 68 -9.62 -5.02 16.24
N PRO A 69 -9.13 -4.96 14.99
CA PRO A 69 -8.07 -4.03 14.59
C PRO A 69 -8.47 -2.59 14.94
N VAL A 70 -7.50 -1.85 15.48
CA VAL A 70 -7.63 -0.42 15.78
C VAL A 70 -6.63 0.33 14.91
N VAL A 71 -7.13 1.31 14.15
CA VAL A 71 -6.31 2.24 13.38
C VAL A 71 -6.45 3.65 13.91
N ARG A 72 -5.47 4.49 13.56
CA ARG A 72 -5.33 5.85 14.04
C ARG A 72 -5.08 6.76 12.84
N SER A 73 -5.70 7.92 12.85
CA SER A 73 -5.50 8.96 11.84
C SER A 73 -5.50 10.35 12.48
N LYS A 74 -4.86 11.32 11.83
CA LYS A 74 -4.95 12.75 12.19
C LYS A 74 -5.89 13.54 11.28
N ASP A 75 -6.17 13.01 10.10
CA ASP A 75 -6.86 13.72 9.01
C ASP A 75 -8.07 12.94 8.45
N LEU A 76 -8.37 11.75 8.99
CA LEU A 76 -9.39 10.81 8.53
C LEU A 76 -9.10 10.19 7.15
N VAL A 77 -7.92 10.44 6.56
CA VAL A 77 -7.55 9.98 5.21
C VAL A 77 -6.36 9.01 5.28
N ASN A 78 -5.36 9.33 6.10
CA ASN A 78 -4.11 8.59 6.26
C ASN A 78 -3.97 7.92 7.64
#